data_AF-A0A1G2MJL8-F1
#
_entry.id   AF-A0A1G2MJL8-F1
#
_cell.length_a   1.000
_cell.length_b   1.000
_cell.length_c   1.000
_cell.angle_alpha   90.00
_cell.angle_beta   90.00
_cell.angle_gamma   90.00
#
_symmetry.space_group_name_H-M   'P 1'
#
loop_
_entity.id
_entity.type
_entity.pdbx_description
1 polymer ?
#
loop_
_entity_poly.entity_id
_entity_poly.type
_entity_poly.pdbx_seq_one_letter_code
_entity_poly.pdbx_strand_id
1 'polypeptide(L)'
;MTYKTKIISASMFAIFAPFVVLAADKDLKYLINQIIDYLNQVLFLLMGLAVIMFVWYIIQYFIRPNDSAEGRKQAGLYLMYSLIGFFVILSFWGIVNILRNTFGDNLGNQANRPSSWTDFGNLFPPSSSNPNSGSNPGR
;
A
#
# COMPACT_ATOMS: atom_id res chain seq x y z
N MET A 1 -8.95 -26.53 -44.48
CA MET A 1 -8.56 -26.64 -43.05
C MET A 1 -8.86 -25.34 -42.28
N THR A 2 -10.03 -24.71 -42.50
CA THR A 2 -10.21 -23.27 -42.18
C THR A 2 -11.01 -23.01 -40.89
N TYR A 3 -11.73 -24.01 -40.37
CA TYR A 3 -12.61 -23.85 -39.20
C TYR A 3 -11.86 -23.97 -37.86
N LYS A 4 -10.81 -24.81 -37.79
CA LYS A 4 -10.00 -24.97 -36.57
C LYS A 4 -9.22 -23.69 -36.23
N THR A 5 -8.71 -22.99 -37.24
CA THR A 5 -7.96 -21.73 -37.09
C THR A 5 -8.84 -20.58 -36.59
N LYS A 6 -10.13 -20.55 -36.94
CA LYS A 6 -11.08 -19.51 -36.46
C LYS A 6 -11.48 -19.71 -34.99
N ILE A 7 -11.60 -20.95 -34.54
CA ILE A 7 -11.89 -21.27 -33.14
C ILE A 7 -10.68 -20.91 -32.25
N ILE A 8 -9.46 -21.21 -32.70
CA ILE A 8 -8.23 -20.84 -31.97
C ILE A 8 -8.08 -19.32 -31.85
N SER A 9 -8.42 -18.56 -32.89
CA SER A 9 -8.40 -17.08 -32.87
C SER A 9 -9.46 -16.48 -31.92
N ALA A 10 -10.66 -17.07 -31.83
CA ALA A 10 -11.71 -16.61 -30.93
C ALA A 10 -11.41 -16.90 -29.45
N SER A 11 -10.75 -18.03 -29.16
CA SER A 11 -10.35 -18.40 -27.79
C SER A 11 -9.25 -17.50 -27.21
N MET A 12 -8.36 -16.97 -28.05
CA MET A 12 -7.32 -16.01 -27.59
C MET A 12 -7.91 -14.66 -27.16
N PHE A 13 -9.03 -14.24 -27.76
CA PHE A 13 -9.70 -12.98 -27.39
C PHE A 13 -10.43 -13.08 -26.04
N ALA A 14 -10.99 -14.26 -25.70
CA ALA A 14 -11.70 -14.48 -24.45
C ALA A 14 -10.78 -14.50 -23.20
N ILE A 15 -9.52 -14.90 -23.36
CA ILE A 15 -8.52 -14.87 -22.27
C ILE A 15 -8.04 -13.44 -22.00
N PHE A 16 -8.06 -12.56 -23.02
CA PHE A 16 -7.72 -11.15 -22.88
C PHE A 16 -8.89 -10.26 -22.43
N ALA A 17 -10.14 -10.74 -22.57
CA ALA A 17 -11.34 -10.05 -22.09
C ALA A 17 -11.27 -9.55 -20.63
N PRO A 18 -10.81 -10.35 -19.63
CA PRO A 18 -10.65 -9.82 -18.29
C PRO A 18 -9.66 -8.66 -18.23
N PHE A 19 -8.55 -8.70 -18.98
CA PHE A 19 -7.56 -7.62 -19.00
C PHE A 19 -8.09 -6.32 -19.63
N VAL A 20 -8.97 -6.41 -20.62
CA VAL A 20 -9.61 -5.24 -21.27
C VAL A 20 -10.76 -4.70 -20.42
N VAL A 21 -11.58 -5.57 -19.81
CA VAL A 21 -12.63 -5.19 -18.85
C VAL A 21 -12.02 -4.54 -17.60
N LEU A 22 -10.83 -4.99 -17.18
CA LEU A 22 -10.03 -4.38 -16.12
C LEU A 22 -9.46 -2.99 -16.49
N ALA A 23 -9.57 -2.53 -17.74
CA ALA A 23 -9.01 -1.27 -18.24
C ALA A 23 -10.07 -0.25 -18.70
N ALA A 24 -11.35 -0.60 -18.69
CA ALA A 24 -12.40 0.15 -19.39
C ALA A 24 -12.84 1.47 -18.71
N ASP A 25 -12.51 1.74 -17.45
CA ASP A 25 -12.90 2.99 -16.76
C ASP A 25 -12.00 3.25 -15.54
N LYS A 26 -10.70 3.46 -15.75
CA LYS A 26 -9.77 3.69 -14.64
C LYS A 26 -9.04 5.01 -14.83
N ASP A 27 -9.51 6.00 -14.06
CA ASP A 27 -8.78 7.23 -13.81
C ASP A 27 -7.31 6.94 -13.49
N LEU A 28 -6.39 7.81 -13.94
CA LEU A 28 -4.97 7.69 -13.62
C LEU A 28 -4.72 7.55 -12.10
N LYS A 29 -5.56 8.20 -11.30
CA LYS A 29 -5.57 8.09 -9.84
C LYS A 29 -5.87 6.66 -9.35
N TYR A 30 -6.80 5.96 -9.99
CA TYR A 30 -7.11 4.57 -9.66
C TYR A 30 -5.91 3.66 -9.96
N LEU A 31 -5.27 3.84 -11.13
CA LEU A 31 -4.08 3.05 -11.50
C LEU A 31 -2.91 3.26 -10.53
N ILE A 32 -2.65 4.51 -10.14
CA ILE A 32 -1.60 4.86 -9.17
C ILE A 32 -1.91 4.24 -7.80
N ASN A 33 -3.13 4.37 -7.30
CA ASN A 33 -3.51 3.78 -6.01
C ASN A 33 -3.39 2.25 -6.03
N GLN A 34 -3.81 1.61 -7.12
CA GLN A 34 -3.70 0.17 -7.26
C GLN A 34 -2.23 -0.30 -7.24
N ILE A 35 -1.32 0.45 -7.88
CA ILE A 35 0.12 0.17 -7.84
C ILE A 35 0.65 0.34 -6.41
N ILE A 36 0.28 1.42 -5.72
CA ILE A 36 0.70 1.68 -4.34
C ILE A 36 0.23 0.55 -3.40
N ASP A 37 -0.99 0.06 -3.57
CA ASP A 37 -1.54 -1.03 -2.76
C ASP A 37 -0.78 -2.34 -2.98
N TYR A 38 -0.45 -2.67 -4.23
CA TYR A 38 0.40 -3.84 -4.51
C TYR A 38 1.81 -3.69 -3.95
N LEU A 39 2.40 -2.49 -4.06
CA LEU A 39 3.73 -2.23 -3.48
C LEU A 39 3.71 -2.34 -1.95
N ASN A 40 2.68 -1.82 -1.28
CA ASN A 40 2.51 -1.96 0.17
C ASN A 40 2.40 -3.43 0.58
N GLN A 41 1.62 -4.23 -0.16
CA GLN A 41 1.46 -5.66 0.10
C GLN A 41 2.80 -6.42 -0.04
N VAL A 42 3.54 -6.14 -1.11
CA VAL A 42 4.87 -6.76 -1.34
C VAL A 42 5.86 -6.33 -0.27
N LEU A 43 5.84 -5.05 0.13
CA LEU A 43 6.73 -4.53 1.17
C LEU A 43 6.45 -5.22 2.51
N PHE A 44 5.18 -5.41 2.88
CA PHE A 44 4.81 -6.15 4.10
C PHE A 44 5.28 -7.61 4.07
N LEU A 45 5.19 -8.28 2.91
CA LEU A 45 5.71 -9.63 2.73
C LEU A 45 7.24 -9.69 2.88
N LEU A 46 7.95 -8.74 2.28
CA LEU A 46 9.42 -8.64 2.36
C LEU A 46 9.89 -8.36 3.78
N MET A 47 9.14 -7.57 4.55
CA MET A 47 9.38 -7.33 5.98
C MET A 47 9.28 -8.61 6.80
N GLY A 48 8.24 -9.42 6.58
CA GLY A 48 8.10 -10.72 7.23
C GLY A 48 9.28 -11.65 6.93
N LEU A 49 9.70 -11.71 5.67
CA LEU A 49 10.85 -12.50 5.25
C LEU A 49 12.16 -11.99 5.87
N ALA A 50 12.35 -10.66 5.94
CA ALA A 50 13.53 -10.03 6.53
C ALA A 50 13.68 -10.36 8.02
N VAL A 51 12.58 -10.37 8.79
CA VAL A 51 12.59 -10.74 10.20
C VAL A 51 13.01 -12.21 10.37
N ILE A 52 12.48 -13.11 9.54
CA ILE A 52 12.84 -14.53 9.58
C ILE A 52 14.33 -14.73 9.30
N MET A 53 14.85 -14.07 8.25
CA MET A 53 16.28 -14.11 7.92
C MET A 53 17.15 -13.54 9.05
N PHE A 54 16.75 -12.41 9.63
CA PHE A 54 17.47 -11.79 10.76
C PHE A 54 17.60 -12.74 11.95
N VAL A 55 16.50 -13.40 12.34
CA VAL A 55 16.50 -14.40 13.43
C VAL A 55 17.38 -15.60 13.06
N TRP A 56 17.33 -16.09 11.82
CA TRP A 56 18.16 -17.19 11.35
C TRP A 56 19.66 -16.89 11.46
N TYR A 57 20.10 -15.69 11.07
CA TYR A 57 21.50 -15.29 11.14
C TYR A 57 22.00 -15.08 12.58
N ILE A 58 21.13 -14.61 13.50
CA ILE A 58 21.44 -14.57 14.94
C ILE A 58 21.70 -15.99 15.46
N ILE A 59 20.78 -16.91 15.18
CA ILE A 59 20.90 -18.30 15.62
C ILE A 59 22.17 -18.94 15.07
N GLN A 60 22.49 -18.70 13.79
CA GLN A 60 23.72 -19.20 13.17
C GLN A 60 24.98 -18.64 13.86
N TYR A 61 24.99 -17.35 14.24
CA TYR A 61 26.12 -16.73 14.94
C TYR A 61 26.32 -17.28 16.35
N PHE A 62 25.23 -17.52 17.10
CA PHE A 62 25.30 -17.96 18.50
C PHE A 62 25.41 -19.48 18.68
N ILE A 63 24.75 -20.30 17.85
CA ILE A 63 24.67 -21.76 18.03
C ILE A 63 25.77 -22.51 17.27
N ARG A 64 26.25 -21.98 16.14
CA ARG A 64 27.36 -22.55 15.37
C ARG A 64 28.53 -21.58 15.33
N PRO A 65 29.28 -21.42 16.43
CA PRO A 65 30.60 -20.83 16.32
C PRO A 65 31.42 -21.75 15.42
N ASN A 66 31.62 -21.39 14.15
CA ASN A 66 32.64 -22.03 13.33
C ASN A 66 33.94 -22.01 14.17
N ASP A 67 34.51 -23.18 14.46
CA ASP A 67 35.68 -23.35 15.34
C ASP A 67 36.94 -22.64 14.84
N SER A 68 36.90 -22.09 13.63
CA SER A 68 37.92 -21.19 13.08
C SER A 68 37.66 -19.72 13.47
N ALA A 69 38.68 -19.04 14.00
CA ALA A 69 38.62 -17.61 14.34
C ALA A 69 38.13 -16.73 13.17
N GLU A 70 38.50 -17.07 11.94
CA GLU A 70 37.98 -16.46 10.70
C GLU A 70 36.46 -16.57 10.55
N GLY A 71 35.88 -17.73 10.87
CA GLY A 71 34.45 -18.00 10.70
C GLY A 71 33.57 -17.16 11.63
N ARG A 72 34.01 -16.96 12.88
CA ARG A 72 33.33 -16.06 13.83
C ARG A 72 33.38 -14.60 13.39
N LYS A 73 34.53 -14.15 12.87
CA LYS A 73 34.71 -12.77 12.42
C LYS A 73 33.82 -12.47 11.21
N GLN A 74 33.73 -13.38 10.24
CA GLN A 74 32.82 -13.24 9.10
C GLN A 74 31.35 -13.30 9.52
N ALA A 75 30.96 -14.26 10.37
CA ALA A 75 29.59 -14.35 10.86
C ALA A 75 29.16 -13.09 11.65
N GLY A 76 30.07 -12.50 12.43
CA GLY A 76 29.82 -11.24 13.13
C GLY A 76 29.67 -10.04 12.20
N LEU A 77 30.41 -10.00 11.09
CA LEU A 77 30.25 -8.98 10.05
C LEU A 77 28.87 -9.10 9.39
N TYR A 78 28.43 -10.30 9.01
CA TYR A 78 27.08 -10.51 8.44
C TYR A 78 25.96 -10.14 9.40
N LEU A 79 26.14 -10.39 10.70
CA LEU A 79 25.22 -9.95 11.75
C LEU A 79 25.16 -8.41 11.83
N MET A 80 26.30 -7.73 11.80
CA MET A 80 26.36 -6.26 11.81
C MET A 80 25.66 -5.66 10.59
N TYR A 81 25.91 -6.19 9.40
CA TYR A 81 25.22 -5.73 8.19
C TYR A 81 23.70 -5.96 8.25
N SER A 82 23.26 -7.09 8.80
CA SER A 82 21.83 -7.37 8.98
C SER A 82 21.20 -6.46 10.03
N LEU A 83 21.89 -6.18 11.14
CA LEU A 83 21.38 -5.28 12.18
C LEU A 83 21.22 -3.85 11.65
N ILE A 84 22.20 -3.37 10.87
CA ILE A 84 22.15 -2.04 10.25
C ILE A 84 21.00 -1.96 9.24
N GLY A 85 20.87 -2.97 8.36
CA GLY A 85 19.76 -3.03 7.41
C GLY A 85 18.39 -3.05 8.11
N PHE A 86 18.26 -3.87 9.15
CA PHE A 86 17.02 -3.99 9.93
C PHE A 86 16.68 -2.68 10.67
N PHE A 87 17.67 -2.05 11.30
CA PHE A 87 17.49 -0.79 12.03
C PHE A 87 16.99 0.34 11.12
N VAL A 88 17.56 0.47 9.91
CA VAL A 88 17.15 1.50 8.95
C VAL A 88 15.69 1.32 8.53
N ILE A 89 15.29 0.08 8.22
CA ILE A 89 13.93 -0.21 7.76
C ILE A 89 12.90 0.04 8.87
N LEU A 90 13.18 -0.40 10.11
CA LEU A 90 12.33 -0.10 11.26
C LEU A 90 12.25 1.39 11.57
N SER A 91 13.36 2.12 11.43
CA SER A 91 13.42 3.57 11.66
C SER A 91 12.49 4.32 10.70
N PHE A 92 12.54 4.02 9.40
CA PHE A 92 11.63 4.61 8.43
C PHE A 92 10.16 4.30 8.73
N TRP A 93 9.83 3.06 9.08
CA TRP A 93 8.44 2.69 9.38
C TRP A 93 7.93 3.30 10.69
N GLY A 94 8.76 3.33 11.72
CA GLY A 94 8.45 3.99 13.00
C GLY A 94 8.23 5.49 12.84
N ILE A 95 9.10 6.16 12.09
CA ILE A 95 8.97 7.58 11.78
C ILE A 95 7.72 7.85 10.94
N VAL A 96 7.48 7.08 9.88
CA VAL A 96 6.25 7.22 9.06
C VAL A 96 5.00 7.06 9.91
N ASN A 97 4.97 6.10 10.84
CA ASN A 97 3.84 5.90 11.74
C ASN A 97 3.63 7.10 12.69
N ILE A 98 4.72 7.65 13.24
CA ILE A 98 4.65 8.86 14.08
C ILE A 98 4.16 10.06 13.27
N LEU A 99 4.68 10.26 12.05
CA LEU A 99 4.24 11.34 11.16
C LEU A 99 2.77 11.20 10.77
N ARG A 100 2.29 9.98 10.49
CA ARG A 100 0.86 9.72 10.23
C ARG A 100 -0.01 10.06 11.42
N ASN A 101 0.37 9.62 12.61
CA ASN A 101 -0.42 9.89 13.82
C ASN A 101 -0.39 11.39 14.21
N THR A 102 0.69 12.10 13.88
CA THR A 102 0.85 13.52 14.23
C THR A 102 0.20 14.46 13.21
N PHE A 103 0.38 14.19 11.92
CA PHE A 103 -0.05 15.09 10.84
C PHE A 103 -1.19 14.53 9.98
N GLY A 104 -1.36 13.20 9.88
CA GLY A 104 -2.34 12.55 9.01
C GLY A 104 -3.76 12.57 9.56
N ASP A 105 -3.95 12.22 10.84
CA ASP A 105 -5.30 12.10 11.44
C ASP A 105 -5.95 13.46 11.74
N ASN A 106 -5.14 14.51 11.95
CA ASN A 106 -5.63 15.88 12.17
C ASN A 106 -6.05 16.58 10.86
N LEU A 107 -5.67 16.06 9.70
CA LEU A 107 -6.05 16.58 8.37
C LEU A 107 -7.10 15.70 7.65
N GLY A 108 -7.28 14.46 8.11
CA GLY A 108 -8.29 13.51 7.64
C GLY A 108 -9.66 13.63 8.33
N ASN A 109 -9.77 14.47 9.36
CA ASN A 109 -11.06 14.78 9.97
C ASN A 109 -11.94 15.54 8.96
N GLN A 110 -12.91 14.80 8.44
CA GLN A 110 -13.99 15.16 7.54
C GLN A 110 -14.84 16.34 8.03
N ALA A 111 -14.61 16.82 9.25
CA ALA A 111 -15.33 17.92 9.87
C ALA A 111 -15.09 19.28 9.21
N ASN A 112 -14.04 19.46 8.38
CA ASN A 112 -13.68 20.76 7.82
C ASN A 112 -13.29 20.77 6.33
N ARG A 113 -13.60 19.71 5.57
CA ARG A 113 -13.45 19.72 4.11
C ARG A 113 -14.85 19.85 3.49
N PRO A 114 -15.20 20.95 2.80
CA PRO A 114 -16.42 20.96 1.99
C PRO A 114 -16.30 19.83 0.97
N SER A 115 -17.22 18.87 1.05
CA SER A 115 -17.16 17.60 0.31
C SER A 115 -17.55 17.79 -1.16
N SER A 116 -18.00 18.99 -1.52
CA SER A 116 -18.55 19.34 -2.82
C SER A 116 -18.59 20.86 -3.00
N TRP A 117 -18.62 21.33 -4.24
CA TRP A 117 -18.87 22.74 -4.56
C TRP A 117 -20.21 23.26 -3.99
N THR A 118 -21.13 22.34 -3.64
CA THR A 118 -22.42 22.63 -3.02
C THR A 118 -22.35 22.91 -1.51
N ASP A 119 -21.27 22.53 -0.82
CA ASP A 119 -21.10 22.80 0.62
C ASP A 119 -20.55 24.20 0.90
N PHE A 120 -20.01 24.90 -0.11
CA PHE A 120 -19.58 26.30 0.02
C PHE A 120 -20.76 27.29 0.15
N GLY A 121 -21.96 26.90 -0.31
CA GLY A 121 -23.17 27.72 -0.17
C GLY A 121 -23.62 27.90 1.28
N ASN A 122 -23.20 26.99 2.17
CA ASN A 122 -23.59 26.99 3.58
C ASN A 122 -22.60 27.75 4.49
N LEU A 123 -21.52 28.30 3.93
CA LEU A 123 -20.49 29.06 4.65
C LEU A 123 -20.81 30.55 4.76
N PHE A 124 -21.83 31.01 4.06
CA PHE A 124 -22.37 32.36 4.19
C PHE A 124 -23.73 32.27 4.87
N PRO A 125 -23.97 32.98 6.00
CA PRO A 125 -25.27 32.97 6.65
C PRO A 125 -26.35 33.40 5.65
N PRO A 126 -27.47 32.67 5.57
CA PRO A 126 -28.51 33.00 4.60
C PRO A 126 -29.06 34.38 4.92
N SER A 127 -28.94 35.31 3.98
CA SER A 127 -29.74 36.55 4.00
C SER A 127 -31.19 36.14 3.72
N SER A 128 -31.91 35.83 4.80
CA SER A 128 -33.36 35.67 4.94
C SER A 128 -34.12 35.12 3.71
N SER A 129 -34.64 33.90 3.92
CA SER A 129 -35.65 33.17 3.12
C SER A 129 -35.14 32.38 1.89
N ASN A 130 -34.63 31.18 2.14
CA ASN A 130 -34.72 30.09 1.16
C ASN A 130 -35.83 29.11 1.62
N PRO A 131 -37.04 29.12 1.03
CA PRO A 131 -38.15 28.28 1.47
C PRO A 131 -38.01 26.78 1.17
N ASN A 132 -36.98 26.36 0.41
CA ASN A 132 -36.89 24.99 -0.13
C ASN A 132 -35.89 24.07 0.57
N SER A 133 -35.53 24.32 1.83
CA SER A 133 -34.84 23.32 2.67
C SER A 133 -35.86 22.40 3.36
N GLY A 134 -36.68 21.72 2.56
CA GLY A 134 -37.76 20.89 3.05
C GLY A 134 -38.11 19.77 2.09
N SER A 135 -37.31 18.70 2.07
CA SER A 135 -37.81 17.32 1.95
C SER A 135 -36.67 16.32 2.03
N ASN A 136 -36.45 15.76 3.22
CA ASN A 136 -36.10 14.34 3.31
C ASN A 136 -37.01 13.68 4.35
N PRO A 137 -38.23 13.26 3.98
CA PRO A 137 -38.98 12.32 4.81
C PRO A 137 -38.41 10.93 4.53
N GLY A 138 -37.90 10.29 5.58
CA GLY A 138 -37.16 9.05 5.50
C GLY A 138 -37.85 7.93 4.71
N ARG A 139 -37.04 7.20 3.96
CA ARG A 139 -37.11 5.76 3.72
C ARG A 139 -35.69 5.25 3.52
#